data_AF-A0A550H4Y6-F1
#
_entry.id   AF-A0A550H4Y6-F1
#
_cell.length_a   1.000
_cell.length_b   1.000
_cell.length_c   1.000
_cell.angle_alpha   90.00
_cell.angle_beta   90.00
_cell.angle_gamma   90.00
#
_symmetry.space_group_name_H-M   'P 1'
#
loop_
_entity.id
_entity.type
_entity.pdbx_description
1 polymer ?
#
loop_
_entity_poly.entity_id
_entity_poly.type
_entity_poly.pdbx_seq_one_letter_code
_entity_poly.pdbx_strand_id
1 'polypeptide(L)' 'MASTDPVAVDYWASKNILCQLASENGDNISTMDPDNTSTGEFGDWLRLSMDELNAAGYPFTIDPEKISVYVDSK' A
#
# COMPACT_ATOMS: atom_id res chain seq x y z
N MET A 1 0.79 3.44 -13.50
CA MET A 1 0.91 1.96 -13.48
C MET A 1 0.24 1.33 -12.26
N ALA A 2 -0.41 2.11 -11.37
CA ALA A 2 -1.11 1.53 -10.24
C ALA A 2 -2.22 0.54 -10.66
N SER A 3 -3.02 0.81 -11.71
CA SER A 3 -4.13 -0.10 -12.07
C SER A 3 -3.73 -1.52 -12.50
N THR A 4 -2.45 -1.77 -12.79
CA THR A 4 -1.91 -3.10 -13.14
C THR A 4 -1.05 -3.70 -12.03
N ASP A 5 -0.75 -2.93 -10.99
CA ASP A 5 0.06 -3.31 -9.86
C ASP A 5 -0.83 -3.23 -8.59
N PRO A 6 -1.44 -4.34 -8.18
CA PRO A 6 -2.32 -4.36 -7.01
C PRO A 6 -1.58 -3.98 -5.72
N VAL A 7 -0.28 -4.30 -5.61
CA VAL A 7 0.55 -3.95 -4.46
C VAL A 7 0.70 -2.43 -4.37
N ALA A 8 0.98 -1.77 -5.50
CA ALA A 8 1.06 -0.32 -5.56
C ALA A 8 -0.26 0.37 -5.20
N VAL A 9 -1.39 -0.19 -5.62
CA VAL A 9 -2.73 0.33 -5.28
C VAL A 9 -2.99 0.21 -3.78
N ASP A 10 -2.77 -0.97 -3.21
CA ASP A 10 -3.01 -1.22 -1.79
C ASP A 10 -2.10 -0.36 -0.91
N TYR A 11 -0.82 -0.22 -1.28
CA TYR A 11 0.12 0.67 -0.61
C TYR A 11 -0.37 2.13 -0.65
N TRP A 12 -0.68 2.63 -1.85
CA TRP A 12 -1.03 4.04 -2.02
C TRP A 12 -2.37 4.38 -1.36
N ALA A 13 -3.40 3.55 -1.54
CA ALA A 13 -4.72 3.77 -0.98
C ALA A 13 -4.72 3.69 0.55
N SER A 14 -4.01 2.71 1.11
CA SER A 14 -3.91 2.57 2.57
C SER A 14 -3.20 3.78 3.19
N LYS A 15 -2.09 4.21 2.58
CA LYS A 15 -1.30 5.35 3.09
C LYS A 15 -2.00 6.70 2.94
N ASN A 16 -2.52 7.00 1.74
CA ASN A 16 -2.99 8.35 1.39
C ASN A 16 -4.49 8.55 1.58
N ILE A 17 -5.27 7.49 1.81
CA ILE A 17 -6.72 7.59 2.03
C ILE A 17 -7.07 7.02 3.40
N LEU A 18 -6.81 5.73 3.64
CA LEU A 18 -7.31 5.06 4.84
C LEU A 18 -6.63 5.56 6.11
N CYS A 19 -5.29 5.58 6.15
CA CYS A 19 -4.53 6.07 7.29
C CYS A 19 -4.80 7.56 7.54
N GLN A 20 -4.94 8.35 6.47
CA GLN A 20 -5.26 9.77 6.60
C GLN A 20 -6.62 9.97 7.28
N LEU A 21 -7.69 9.34 6.77
CA LEU A 21 -9.04 9.47 7.32
C LEU A 21 -9.15 8.89 8.73
N ALA A 22 -8.53 7.73 8.99
CA ALA A 22 -8.50 7.13 10.32
C ALA A 22 -7.78 8.03 11.32
N SER A 23 -6.64 8.62 10.95
CA SER A 23 -5.93 9.58 11.79
C SER A 23 -6.75 10.84 12.06
N GLU A 24 -7.49 11.35 11.07
CA GLU A 24 -8.38 12.51 11.23
C GLU A 24 -9.54 12.22 12.19
N ASN A 25 -10.03 10.96 12.22
CA ASN A 25 -11.05 10.49 13.14
C ASN A 25 -10.51 10.10 14.53
N GLY A 26 -9.18 10.07 14.71
CA GLY A 26 -8.53 9.65 15.96
C GLY A 26 -8.46 8.12 16.15
N ASP A 27 -8.63 7.35 15.08
CA ASP A 27 -8.53 5.89 15.09
C ASP A 27 -7.07 5.42 15.05
N ASN A 28 -6.83 4.19 15.48
CA ASN A 28 -5.52 3.57 15.42
C ASN A 28 -5.22 3.06 14.01
N ILE A 29 -4.15 3.57 13.39
CA ILE A 29 -3.72 3.21 12.02
C ILE A 29 -2.74 2.03 11.97
N SER A 30 -2.19 1.59 13.09
CA SER A 30 -1.07 0.61 13.12
C SER A 30 -1.36 -0.67 12.33
N THR A 31 -2.60 -1.15 12.33
CA THR A 31 -2.97 -2.41 11.66
C THR A 31 -3.18 -2.27 10.15
N MET A 32 -3.26 -1.04 9.63
CA MET A 32 -3.50 -0.76 8.20
C MET A 32 -2.42 0.12 7.57
N ASP A 33 -1.46 0.59 8.36
CA ASP A 33 -0.33 1.39 7.89
C ASP A 33 0.61 0.50 7.05
N PRO A 34 0.76 0.76 5.74
CA PRO A 34 1.67 -0.02 4.89
C PRO A 34 3.16 0.17 5.25
N ASP A 35 3.50 1.21 6.03
CA ASP A 35 4.84 1.42 6.55
C ASP A 35 5.09 0.64 7.85
N ASN A 36 4.04 0.18 8.55
CA ASN A 36 4.20 -0.68 9.72
C ASN A 36 4.62 -2.09 9.30
N THR A 37 5.88 -2.41 9.54
CA THR A 37 6.53 -3.69 9.20
C THR A 37 6.63 -4.66 10.37
N SER A 38 5.86 -4.42 11.44
CA SER A 38 5.76 -5.39 12.53
C SER A 38 5.19 -6.71 12.01
N THR A 39 5.74 -7.83 12.47
CA THR A 39 5.38 -9.16 11.97
C THR A 39 3.88 -9.42 12.09
N GLY A 40 3.25 -9.79 10.98
CA GLY A 40 1.82 -10.10 10.91
C GLY A 40 0.91 -8.89 10.72
N GLU A 41 1.46 -7.67 10.67
CA GLU A 41 0.71 -6.45 10.33
C GLU A 41 0.63 -6.26 8.81
N PHE A 42 -0.21 -5.31 8.38
CA PHE A 42 -0.48 -5.07 6.96
C PHE A 42 0.79 -4.80 6.14
N GLY A 43 1.69 -3.93 6.59
CA GLY A 43 2.91 -3.61 5.85
C GLY A 43 3.89 -4.78 5.72
N ASP A 44 3.87 -5.75 6.64
CA ASP A 44 4.64 -7.00 6.55
C ASP A 44 4.04 -7.93 5.48
N TRP A 45 2.73 -8.21 5.56
CA TRP A 45 2.03 -9.03 4.57
C TRP A 45 2.09 -8.45 3.15
N LEU A 46 2.04 -7.13 3.01
CA LEU A 46 2.14 -6.45 1.72
C LEU A 46 3.50 -6.71 1.05
N ARG A 47 4.59 -6.70 1.83
CA ARG A 47 5.95 -7.01 1.34
C ARG A 47 6.09 -8.47 0.98
N LEU A 48 5.61 -9.38 1.83
CA LEU A 48 5.59 -10.82 1.54
C LEU A 48 4.82 -11.11 0.24
N SER A 49 3.65 -10.48 0.06
CA SER A 49 2.85 -10.63 -1.16
C SER A 49 3.57 -10.09 -2.39
N MET A 50 4.22 -8.93 -2.27
CA MET A 50 5.04 -8.34 -3.32
C MET A 50 6.20 -9.25 -3.72
N ASP A 51 6.90 -9.82 -2.75
CA ASP A 51 8.05 -10.70 -3.00
C ASP A 51 7.63 -11.96 -3.77
N GLU A 52 6.49 -12.58 -3.45
CA GLU A 52 6.03 -13.76 -4.18
C GLU A 52 5.56 -13.43 -5.60
N LEU A 53 4.94 -12.25 -5.79
CA LEU A 53 4.54 -11.78 -7.12
C LEU A 53 5.78 -11.45 -7.98
N ASN A 54 6.79 -10.82 -7.39
CA ASN A 54 8.07 -10.56 -8.04
C ASN A 54 8.79 -11.86 -8.40
N ALA A 55 8.76 -12.87 -7.53
CA ALA A 55 9.33 -14.19 -7.81
C ALA A 55 8.62 -14.91 -8.98
N ALA A 56 7.33 -14.65 -9.17
CA ALA A 56 6.56 -15.12 -10.33
C ALA A 56 6.76 -14.28 -11.61
N GLY A 57 7.58 -13.22 -11.57
CA GLY A 57 7.90 -12.37 -12.71
C GLY A 57 6.96 -11.17 -12.93
N TYR A 58 6.12 -10.84 -11.94
CA TYR A 58 5.31 -9.62 -11.97
C TYR A 58 6.08 -8.47 -11.30
N PRO A 59 6.47 -7.40 -12.03
CA PRO A 59 7.34 -6.35 -11.49
C PRO A 59 6.54 -5.34 -10.66
N PHE A 60 6.11 -5.75 -9.47
CA PHE A 60 5.28 -4.94 -8.57
C PHE A 60 6.11 -4.18 -7.54
N THR A 61 5.56 -3.08 -7.03
CA THR A 61 6.32 -2.12 -6.21
C THR A 61 5.51 -1.51 -5.07
N ILE A 62 6.19 -1.32 -3.93
CA ILE A 62 5.76 -0.45 -2.82
C ILE A 62 6.51 0.88 -2.79
N ASP A 63 7.44 1.10 -3.72
CA ASP A 63 8.22 2.33 -3.81
C ASP A 63 7.31 3.51 -4.21
N PRO A 64 7.04 4.47 -3.31
CA PRO A 64 6.12 5.59 -3.60
C PRO A 64 6.58 6.45 -4.78
N GLU A 65 7.87 6.51 -5.09
CA GLU A 65 8.38 7.27 -6.24
C GLU A 65 8.04 6.61 -7.59
N LYS A 66 7.77 5.30 -7.56
CA LYS A 66 7.37 4.51 -8.74
C LYS A 66 5.86 4.35 -8.85
N ILE A 67 5.11 4.79 -7.84
CA ILE A 67 3.65 4.71 -7.82
C ILE A 67 3.06 6.02 -8.35
N SER A 68 2.28 5.92 -9.42
CA SER A 68 1.49 7.04 -9.93
C SER A 68 0.02 6.62 -10.03
N VAL A 69 -0.82 7.31 -9.25
CA VAL A 69 -2.27 7.16 -9.23
C VAL A 69 -2.89 8.40 -9.86
N TYR A 70 -3.78 8.20 -10.82
CA TYR A 70 -4.60 9.27 -11.39
C TYR A 70 -5.85 9.42 -10.53
N VAL A 71 -6.01 10.58 -9.91
CA VAL A 71 -7.21 10.93 -9.15
C VAL A 71 -7.99 11.91 -10.02
N ASP A 72 -9.12 11.45 -10.54
CA ASP A 72 -10.03 12.35 -11.26
C ASP A 72 -10.65 13.33 -10.26
N SER A 73 -10.50 14.63 -10.54
CA SER A 73 -11.02 15.69 -9.68
C SER A 73 -12.45 15.98 -10.14
N LYS A 74 -13.43 15.72 -9.26
CA LYS A 74 -14.82 16.13 -9.51
C LYS A 74 -15.00 17.64 -9.39
#